data_AF-K2H2M6-F1
#
_entry.id   AF-K2H2M6-F1
#
_cell.length_a   1.000
_cell.length_b   1.000
_cell.length_c   1.000
_cell.angle_alpha   90.00
_cell.angle_beta   90.00
_cell.angle_gamma   90.00
#
_symmetry.space_group_name_H-M   'P 1'
#
loop_
_entity.id
_entity.type
_entity.pdbx_description
1 polymer ?
#
loop_
_entity_poly.entity_id
_entity_poly.type
_entity_poly.pdbx_seq_one_letter_code
_entity_poly.pdbx_strand_id
1 'polypeptide(L)'
;MPVEYAIMNKLEQLANYILDIDSRVDVKLLYDYNNEVVEKPSNVNRYGFFEVEGEKGELFIVKKYSHKKINQQKERNRKWERMLDKDWDENIPVKLQERVYKGVPDDYRILYWKRILGIEEINQELKEEFKRNTQIYSRSPHDKQLDLDVNRSFQFHYKFHVRYSGGQKELFYVMHAISLHDISFDYVQGISCAPSVLCIFLDELSAFAGTLKLFTSKYRLKEMFQDFNFIKKCWIVTKKLLDTRHPKIAEKFRQCGIMDQSLPFFMFEWNYLWFIHSLKFELAIRVFDVILLEGFTAMFSVSDTIFHFIEEGILNEKDPNILQQKLKNPFTLLTKPLTTNTFMSHMYKHRIDGNLFASLF
;
A
#
# COMPACT_ATOMS: atom_id res chain seq x y z
N MET A 1 -3.37 -34.63 -13.07
CA MET A 1 -4.65 -34.41 -12.33
C MET A 1 -5.68 -33.76 -13.25
N PRO A 2 -7.00 -33.93 -13.02
CA PRO A 2 -8.05 -33.36 -13.87
C PRO A 2 -7.96 -31.85 -14.09
N VAL A 3 -7.56 -31.09 -13.05
CA VAL A 3 -7.31 -29.64 -13.13
C VAL A 3 -6.14 -29.34 -14.08
N GLU A 4 -5.01 -30.02 -13.92
CA GLU A 4 -3.84 -29.83 -14.80
C GLU A 4 -4.19 -30.12 -16.26
N TYR A 5 -4.93 -31.21 -16.51
CA TYR A 5 -5.40 -31.53 -17.85
C TYR A 5 -6.29 -30.42 -18.42
N ALA A 6 -7.25 -29.92 -17.63
CA ALA A 6 -8.11 -28.82 -18.04
C ALA A 6 -7.30 -27.56 -18.38
N ILE A 7 -6.31 -27.20 -17.56
CA ILE A 7 -5.48 -26.02 -17.80
C ILE A 7 -4.57 -26.21 -19.02
N MET A 8 -3.89 -27.35 -19.15
CA MET A 8 -3.01 -27.66 -20.29
C MET A 8 -3.75 -27.63 -21.63
N ASN A 9 -5.05 -27.93 -21.64
CA ASN A 9 -5.91 -27.88 -22.82
C ASN A 9 -6.72 -26.57 -22.94
N LYS A 10 -6.41 -25.54 -22.15
CA LYS A 10 -7.08 -24.23 -22.15
C LYS A 10 -8.60 -24.30 -21.91
N LEU A 11 -9.05 -25.24 -21.09
CA LEU A 11 -10.45 -25.44 -20.73
C LEU A 11 -10.78 -24.66 -19.45
N GLU A 12 -10.79 -23.32 -19.52
CA GLU A 12 -10.94 -22.44 -18.35
C GLU A 12 -12.23 -22.69 -17.54
N GLN A 13 -13.36 -22.88 -18.23
CA GLN A 13 -14.63 -23.18 -17.55
C GLN A 13 -14.59 -24.49 -16.79
N LEU A 14 -13.89 -25.49 -17.35
CA LEU A 14 -13.70 -26.78 -16.68
C LEU A 14 -12.72 -26.67 -15.52
N ALA A 15 -11.62 -25.93 -15.67
CA ALA A 15 -10.68 -25.68 -14.58
C ALA A 15 -11.35 -24.95 -13.41
N ASN A 16 -12.12 -23.90 -13.72
CA ASN A 16 -12.91 -23.18 -12.73
C ASN A 16 -13.95 -24.09 -12.08
N TYR A 17 -14.72 -24.85 -12.86
CA TYR A 17 -15.70 -25.81 -12.33
C TYR A 17 -15.05 -26.84 -11.38
N ILE A 18 -13.92 -27.43 -11.76
CA ILE A 18 -13.22 -28.40 -10.90
C ILE A 18 -12.73 -27.74 -9.60
N LEU A 19 -12.27 -26.47 -9.65
CA LEU A 19 -11.83 -25.73 -8.47
C LEU A 19 -12.99 -25.21 -7.60
N ASP A 20 -14.16 -25.03 -8.19
CA ASP A 20 -15.39 -24.53 -7.56
C ASP A 20 -16.17 -25.64 -6.84
N ILE A 21 -15.95 -26.92 -7.20
CA ILE A 21 -16.72 -28.06 -6.65
C ILE A 21 -16.53 -28.29 -5.14
N ASP A 22 -15.48 -27.79 -4.47
CA ASP A 22 -15.55 -27.48 -3.02
C ASP A 22 -14.24 -26.93 -2.40
N SER A 23 -13.08 -27.12 -3.02
CA SER A 23 -11.84 -27.07 -2.25
C SER A 23 -10.89 -25.91 -2.57
N ARG A 24 -10.87 -25.38 -3.82
CA ARG A 24 -9.78 -24.51 -4.33
C ARG A 24 -8.37 -24.96 -3.90
N VAL A 25 -8.19 -26.26 -3.58
CA VAL A 25 -7.00 -26.79 -2.90
C VAL A 25 -5.73 -26.50 -3.70
N ASP A 26 -5.88 -26.45 -5.02
CA ASP A 26 -4.76 -26.25 -5.94
C ASP A 26 -4.96 -24.98 -6.81
N VAL A 27 -5.54 -23.90 -6.26
CA VAL A 27 -5.69 -22.61 -6.97
C VAL A 27 -4.35 -22.07 -7.50
N LYS A 28 -3.24 -22.41 -6.84
CA LYS A 28 -1.88 -22.10 -7.31
C LYS A 28 -1.61 -22.64 -8.72
N LEU A 29 -2.19 -23.78 -9.12
CA LEU A 29 -2.00 -24.34 -10.47
C LEU A 29 -2.51 -23.39 -11.56
N LEU A 30 -3.56 -22.60 -11.28
CA LEU A 30 -4.02 -21.57 -12.22
C LEU A 30 -2.95 -20.51 -12.45
N TYR A 31 -2.23 -20.10 -11.40
CA TYR A 31 -1.11 -19.18 -11.51
C TYR A 31 0.09 -19.83 -12.21
N ASP A 32 0.43 -21.08 -11.87
CA ASP A 32 1.61 -21.77 -12.40
C ASP A 32 1.56 -21.99 -13.91
N TYR A 33 0.43 -22.48 -14.41
CA TYR A 33 0.27 -22.82 -15.81
C TYR A 33 -0.18 -21.63 -16.68
N ASN A 34 -0.55 -20.50 -16.07
CA ASN A 34 -0.82 -19.30 -16.82
C ASN A 34 0.49 -18.63 -17.27
N ASN A 35 0.66 -18.54 -18.59
CA ASN A 35 1.85 -18.00 -19.25
C ASN A 35 1.55 -16.69 -19.99
N GLU A 36 0.40 -16.07 -19.73
CA GLU A 36 0.06 -14.78 -20.34
C GLU A 36 1.01 -13.68 -19.85
N VAL A 37 1.64 -13.02 -20.81
CA VAL A 37 2.48 -11.85 -20.56
C VAL A 37 1.61 -10.61 -20.61
N VAL A 38 1.60 -9.84 -19.52
CA VAL A 38 0.83 -8.60 -19.40
C VAL A 38 1.70 -7.42 -19.80
N GLU A 39 1.45 -6.86 -20.98
CA GLU A 39 2.13 -5.65 -21.45
C GLU A 39 1.36 -4.38 -21.06
N LYS A 40 2.08 -3.27 -20.89
CA LYS A 40 1.48 -1.98 -20.54
C LYS A 40 0.67 -1.43 -21.72
N PRO A 41 -0.65 -1.23 -21.59
CA PRO A 41 -1.47 -0.65 -22.65
C PRO A 41 -1.12 0.83 -22.89
N SER A 42 -1.50 1.38 -24.04
CA SER A 42 -1.32 2.82 -24.35
C SER A 42 -2.36 3.72 -23.67
N ASN A 43 -3.52 3.16 -23.29
CA ASN A 43 -4.68 3.87 -22.74
C ASN A 43 -4.72 3.89 -21.20
N VAL A 44 -3.57 3.70 -20.55
CA VAL A 44 -3.45 3.84 -19.08
C VAL A 44 -2.70 5.11 -18.72
N ASN A 45 -2.97 5.64 -17.53
CA ASN A 45 -2.23 6.77 -17.01
C ASN A 45 -0.77 6.40 -16.70
N ARG A 46 0.03 7.38 -16.26
CA ARG A 46 1.46 7.17 -15.94
C ARG A 46 1.71 6.05 -14.93
N TYR A 47 0.77 5.82 -14.02
CA TYR A 47 0.85 4.80 -12.97
C TYR A 47 0.23 3.47 -13.39
N GLY A 48 -0.27 3.32 -14.62
CA GLY A 48 -0.82 2.05 -15.10
C GLY A 48 -2.31 1.83 -14.83
N PHE A 49 -3.03 2.85 -14.36
CA PHE A 49 -4.49 2.73 -14.17
C PHE A 49 -5.24 3.13 -15.44
N PHE A 50 -6.27 2.36 -15.79
CA PHE A 50 -7.24 2.77 -16.82
C PHE A 50 -8.01 4.00 -16.33
N GLU A 51 -8.27 4.96 -17.21
CA GLU A 51 -9.13 6.10 -16.88
C GLU A 51 -10.56 5.60 -16.68
N VAL A 52 -11.12 5.80 -15.48
CA VAL A 52 -12.53 5.48 -15.21
C VAL A 52 -13.36 6.67 -15.68
N GLU A 53 -14.23 6.48 -16.67
CA GLU A 53 -15.19 7.50 -17.08
C GLU A 53 -16.11 7.86 -15.89
N GLY A 54 -15.85 8.99 -15.22
CA GLY A 54 -16.62 9.40 -14.05
C GLY A 54 -15.96 10.40 -13.11
N GLU A 55 -14.63 10.60 -13.17
CA GLU A 55 -13.92 11.57 -12.30
C GLU A 55 -14.08 13.05 -12.72
N LYS A 56 -15.24 13.44 -13.24
CA LYS A 56 -15.58 14.85 -13.50
C LYS A 56 -16.18 15.47 -12.24
N GLY A 57 -15.36 16.16 -11.44
CA GLY A 57 -15.84 16.96 -10.30
C GLY A 57 -15.06 16.80 -8.99
N GLU A 58 -13.97 16.03 -8.97
CA GLU A 58 -13.21 15.82 -7.73
C GLU A 58 -12.33 17.02 -7.35
N LEU A 59 -12.32 17.36 -6.07
CA LEU A 59 -11.51 18.43 -5.51
C LEU A 59 -10.02 18.05 -5.35
N PHE A 60 -9.67 16.76 -5.52
CA PHE A 60 -8.28 16.34 -5.57
C PHE A 60 -7.72 16.50 -6.99
N ILE A 61 -6.83 17.49 -7.19
CA ILE A 61 -6.33 17.82 -8.53
C ILE A 61 -5.03 17.07 -8.82
N VAL A 62 -5.11 16.11 -9.74
CA VAL A 62 -3.96 15.47 -10.39
C VAL A 62 -3.40 16.42 -11.46
N LYS A 63 -2.23 17.04 -11.21
CA LYS A 63 -1.62 17.98 -12.18
C LYS A 63 -0.97 17.23 -13.34
N LYS A 64 -1.45 17.44 -14.57
CA LYS A 64 -0.74 17.03 -15.81
C LYS A 64 0.65 17.70 -15.88
N TYR A 65 1.69 16.94 -16.24
CA TYR A 65 3.05 17.47 -16.35
C TYR A 65 3.19 18.30 -17.63
N SER A 66 3.69 19.54 -17.51
CA SER A 66 4.08 20.34 -18.68
C SER A 66 5.50 19.98 -19.14
N HIS A 67 5.81 20.20 -20.42
CA HIS A 67 7.15 19.97 -21.00
C HIS A 67 8.29 20.66 -20.21
N LYS A 68 8.02 21.81 -19.57
CA LYS A 68 8.99 22.53 -18.72
C LYS A 68 9.37 21.75 -17.44
N LYS A 69 8.51 20.86 -16.94
CA LYS A 69 8.82 19.97 -15.80
C LYS A 69 9.73 18.80 -16.18
N ILE A 70 9.73 18.35 -17.44
CA ILE A 70 10.58 17.23 -17.89
C ILE A 70 12.07 17.60 -17.78
N ASN A 71 12.46 18.82 -18.17
CA ASN A 71 13.83 19.29 -18.00
C ASN A 71 14.21 19.52 -16.51
N GLN A 72 13.26 19.96 -15.67
CA GLN A 72 13.49 20.00 -14.22
C GLN A 72 13.66 18.60 -13.62
N GLN A 73 13.05 17.57 -14.22
CA GLN A 73 13.17 16.19 -13.78
C GLN A 73 14.60 15.67 -13.99
N LYS A 74 15.23 15.96 -15.14
CA LYS A 74 16.63 15.57 -15.41
C LYS A 74 17.63 16.12 -14.37
N GLU A 75 17.49 17.38 -13.98
CA GLU A 75 18.32 18.00 -12.94
C GLU A 75 18.00 17.47 -11.53
N ARG A 76 16.77 17.01 -11.28
CA ARG A 76 16.40 16.33 -10.03
C ARG A 76 17.01 14.93 -9.98
N ASN A 77 16.98 14.20 -11.10
CA ASN A 77 17.48 12.84 -11.24
C ASN A 77 18.97 12.75 -10.85
N ARG A 78 19.82 13.65 -11.37
CA ARG A 78 21.24 13.73 -10.96
C ARG A 78 21.46 13.95 -9.47
N LYS A 79 20.56 14.68 -8.80
CA LYS A 79 20.65 14.91 -7.35
C LYS A 79 20.24 13.67 -6.56
N TRP A 80 19.26 12.91 -7.07
CA TRP A 80 18.82 11.66 -6.48
C TRP A 80 19.90 10.59 -6.58
N GLU A 81 20.48 10.40 -7.77
CA GLU A 81 21.64 9.53 -7.98
C GLU A 81 22.73 9.77 -6.93
N ARG A 82 23.23 11.01 -6.83
CA ARG A 82 24.24 11.39 -5.81
C ARG A 82 23.81 11.19 -4.35
N MET A 83 22.51 11.17 -4.05
CA MET A 83 22.03 10.91 -2.69
C MET A 83 21.94 9.41 -2.42
N LEU A 84 21.57 8.62 -3.42
CA LEU A 84 21.44 7.15 -3.35
C LEU A 84 22.81 6.46 -3.36
N ASP A 85 23.79 7.00 -4.08
CA ASP A 85 25.16 6.48 -4.13
C ASP A 85 25.93 6.63 -2.80
N LYS A 86 25.42 7.45 -1.87
CA LYS A 86 26.06 7.62 -0.57
C LYS A 86 25.73 6.42 0.31
N ASP A 87 26.72 6.01 1.11
CA ASP A 87 26.39 5.13 2.21
C ASP A 87 25.54 5.87 3.24
N TRP A 88 24.45 5.24 3.66
CA TRP A 88 23.53 5.83 4.64
C TRP A 88 23.75 5.25 6.02
N ASP A 89 24.54 4.18 6.15
CA ASP A 89 24.68 3.39 7.39
C ASP A 89 23.30 3.27 8.08
N GLU A 90 23.20 3.66 9.35
CA GLU A 90 21.94 3.76 10.09
C GLU A 90 21.27 5.15 9.98
N ASN A 91 21.95 6.16 9.44
CA ASN A 91 21.54 7.56 9.46
C ASN A 91 21.21 8.11 8.08
N ILE A 92 19.92 8.10 7.75
CA ILE A 92 19.41 8.64 6.50
C ILE A 92 19.65 10.16 6.41
N PRO A 93 20.36 10.68 5.38
CA PRO A 93 20.69 12.09 5.30
C PRO A 93 19.44 12.99 5.32
N VAL A 94 19.46 14.07 6.12
CA VAL A 94 18.35 15.04 6.22
C VAL A 94 17.91 15.56 4.84
N LYS A 95 18.87 15.75 3.93
CA LYS A 95 18.57 16.18 2.56
C LYS A 95 17.74 15.16 1.78
N LEU A 96 17.99 13.88 1.99
CA LEU A 96 17.20 12.82 1.38
C LEU A 96 15.79 12.82 1.97
N GLN A 97 15.66 12.92 3.30
CA GLN A 97 14.36 13.01 3.97
C GLN A 97 13.51 14.16 3.39
N GLU A 98 14.05 15.38 3.31
CA GLU A 98 13.39 16.53 2.66
C GLU A 98 12.95 16.23 1.21
N ARG A 99 13.74 15.45 0.48
CA ARG A 99 13.52 15.17 -0.94
C ARG A 99 12.46 14.10 -1.14
N VAL A 100 12.37 13.10 -0.27
CA VAL A 100 11.29 12.12 -0.26
C VAL A 100 9.94 12.83 -0.13
N TYR A 101 9.80 13.76 0.82
CA TYR A 101 8.57 14.56 0.97
C TYR A 101 8.28 15.45 -0.26
N LYS A 102 9.30 15.99 -0.93
CA LYS A 102 9.14 16.73 -2.19
C LYS A 102 8.80 15.84 -3.38
N GLY A 103 9.18 14.57 -3.31
CA GLY A 103 8.80 13.51 -4.21
C GLY A 103 9.98 12.76 -4.81
N VAL A 104 9.92 11.44 -4.68
CA VAL A 104 10.81 10.51 -5.36
C VAL A 104 10.47 10.50 -6.87
N PRO A 105 11.44 10.77 -7.76
CA PRO A 105 11.28 10.59 -9.20
C PRO A 105 10.85 9.17 -9.56
N ASP A 106 10.00 9.02 -10.57
CA ASP A 106 9.54 7.70 -11.02
C ASP A 106 10.73 6.82 -11.43
N ASP A 107 11.72 7.37 -12.15
CA ASP A 107 12.93 6.65 -12.60
C ASP A 107 13.82 6.14 -11.44
N TYR A 108 13.75 6.78 -10.26
CA TYR A 108 14.61 6.45 -9.11
C TYR A 108 13.83 5.78 -7.98
N ARG A 109 12.52 5.58 -8.12
CA ARG A 109 11.71 5.01 -7.04
C ARG A 109 12.12 3.59 -6.71
N ILE A 110 12.36 2.77 -7.73
CA ILE A 110 12.84 1.39 -7.56
C ILE A 110 14.17 1.38 -6.80
N LEU A 111 15.14 2.21 -7.22
CA LEU A 111 16.44 2.28 -6.56
C LEU A 111 16.32 2.77 -5.12
N TYR A 112 15.53 3.82 -4.88
CA TYR A 112 15.24 4.33 -3.55
C TYR A 112 14.62 3.24 -2.65
N TRP A 113 13.63 2.51 -3.15
CA TRP A 113 12.96 1.44 -2.40
C TRP A 113 13.91 0.29 -2.08
N LYS A 114 14.71 -0.16 -3.05
CA LYS A 114 15.70 -1.21 -2.82
C LYS A 114 16.71 -0.77 -1.75
N ARG A 115 17.17 0.48 -1.80
CA ARG A 115 18.10 1.06 -0.83
C ARG A 115 17.48 1.21 0.57
N ILE A 116 16.31 1.85 0.70
CA ILE A 116 15.67 2.13 1.99
C ILE A 116 15.18 0.87 2.71
N LEU A 117 14.84 -0.18 1.97
CA LEU A 117 14.50 -1.49 2.51
C LEU A 117 15.74 -2.37 2.76
N GLY A 118 16.91 -1.98 2.25
CA GLY A 118 18.14 -2.78 2.34
C GLY A 118 18.03 -4.11 1.61
N ILE A 119 17.53 -4.08 0.36
CA ILE A 119 17.30 -5.24 -0.50
C ILE A 119 17.99 -5.10 -1.88
N GLU A 120 19.00 -4.24 -1.97
CA GLU A 120 19.83 -4.11 -3.18
C GLU A 120 20.55 -5.42 -3.48
N GLU A 121 21.07 -6.06 -2.43
CA GLU A 121 21.70 -7.36 -2.48
C GLU A 121 20.90 -8.36 -1.63
N ILE A 122 20.11 -9.19 -2.31
CA ILE A 122 19.38 -10.28 -1.68
C ILE A 122 20.32 -11.47 -1.56
N ASN A 123 20.47 -11.99 -0.34
CA ASN A 123 21.35 -13.10 -0.07
C ASN A 123 20.92 -14.39 -0.82
N GLN A 124 21.86 -15.30 -1.02
CA GLN A 124 21.64 -16.50 -1.83
C GLN A 124 20.62 -17.46 -1.20
N GLU A 125 20.63 -17.58 0.13
CA GLU A 125 19.70 -18.43 0.87
C GLU A 125 18.24 -18.04 0.62
N LEU A 126 17.93 -16.74 0.71
CA LEU A 126 16.59 -16.22 0.50
C LEU A 126 16.13 -16.35 -0.96
N LYS A 127 17.06 -16.24 -1.92
CA LYS A 127 16.80 -16.51 -3.34
C LYS A 127 16.39 -17.96 -3.56
N GLU A 128 17.14 -18.89 -2.98
CA GLU A 128 16.88 -20.33 -3.09
C GLU A 128 15.59 -20.71 -2.39
N GLU A 129 15.33 -20.13 -1.22
CA GLU A 129 14.08 -20.31 -0.50
C GLU A 129 12.88 -19.85 -1.33
N PHE A 130 12.91 -18.62 -1.85
CA PHE A 130 11.84 -18.11 -2.72
C PHE A 130 11.61 -19.03 -3.92
N LYS A 131 12.69 -19.48 -4.57
CA LYS A 131 12.62 -20.42 -5.68
C LYS A 131 12.01 -21.77 -5.28
N ARG A 132 12.34 -22.32 -4.10
CA ARG A 132 11.76 -23.57 -3.59
C ARG A 132 10.27 -23.40 -3.29
N ASN A 133 9.91 -22.32 -2.60
CA ASN A 133 8.54 -22.06 -2.16
C ASN A 133 7.60 -21.73 -3.32
N THR A 134 8.12 -21.30 -4.48
CA THR A 134 7.30 -20.97 -5.67
C THR A 134 7.21 -22.10 -6.69
N GLN A 135 7.83 -23.26 -6.45
CA GLN A 135 7.74 -24.41 -7.36
C GLN A 135 6.29 -24.88 -7.55
N ILE A 136 5.99 -25.47 -8.71
CA ILE A 136 4.63 -25.84 -9.15
C ILE A 136 3.86 -26.64 -8.08
N TYR A 137 4.54 -27.54 -7.37
CA TYR A 137 3.90 -28.42 -6.38
C TYR A 137 4.00 -27.91 -4.93
N SER A 138 4.55 -26.72 -4.71
CA SER A 138 4.53 -26.08 -3.39
C SER A 138 3.11 -25.67 -3.03
N ARG A 139 2.68 -25.90 -1.79
CA ARG A 139 1.30 -25.64 -1.33
C ARG A 139 1.34 -24.86 -0.04
N SER A 140 0.46 -23.87 0.07
CA SER A 140 0.22 -23.14 1.31
C SER A 140 -1.21 -23.35 1.79
N PRO A 141 -1.45 -23.51 3.11
CA PRO A 141 -2.81 -23.55 3.63
C PRO A 141 -3.60 -22.26 3.36
N HIS A 142 -2.92 -21.17 2.99
CA HIS A 142 -3.54 -19.87 2.76
C HIS A 142 -3.88 -19.59 1.29
N ASP A 143 -3.52 -20.47 0.34
CA ASP A 143 -3.65 -20.23 -1.12
C ASP A 143 -5.05 -19.77 -1.55
N LYS A 144 -6.10 -20.33 -0.94
CA LYS A 144 -7.49 -19.93 -1.20
C LYS A 144 -7.76 -18.47 -0.81
N GLN A 145 -7.30 -18.05 0.36
CA GLN A 145 -7.51 -16.69 0.86
C GLN A 145 -6.61 -15.69 0.12
N LEU A 146 -5.39 -16.09 -0.22
CA LEU A 146 -4.49 -15.33 -1.10
C LEU A 146 -5.16 -14.96 -2.42
N ASP A 147 -5.75 -15.95 -3.10
CA ASP A 147 -6.40 -15.73 -4.39
C ASP A 147 -7.56 -14.72 -4.31
N LEU A 148 -8.35 -14.77 -3.24
CA LEU A 148 -9.49 -13.85 -3.04
C LEU A 148 -9.03 -12.40 -2.89
N ASP A 149 -7.95 -12.17 -2.16
CA ASP A 149 -7.38 -10.83 -1.95
C ASP A 149 -6.64 -10.32 -3.19
N VAL A 150 -5.88 -11.20 -3.86
CA VAL A 150 -5.21 -10.89 -5.14
C VAL A 150 -6.24 -10.43 -6.18
N ASN A 151 -7.37 -11.12 -6.28
CA ASN A 151 -8.44 -10.75 -7.22
C ASN A 151 -9.05 -9.36 -6.96
N ARG A 152 -9.00 -8.87 -5.72
CA ARG A 152 -9.54 -7.55 -5.34
C ARG A 152 -8.46 -6.45 -5.36
N SER A 153 -7.19 -6.81 -5.53
CA SER A 153 -6.06 -5.88 -5.50
C SER A 153 -5.93 -5.12 -6.82
N PHE A 154 -5.91 -3.79 -6.75
CA PHE A 154 -5.65 -2.89 -7.89
C PHE A 154 -6.37 -3.25 -9.21
N GLN A 155 -7.66 -3.64 -9.16
CA GLN A 155 -8.40 -4.18 -10.31
C GLN A 155 -8.42 -3.27 -11.56
N PHE A 156 -8.22 -1.96 -11.38
CA PHE A 156 -8.15 -0.96 -12.46
C PHE A 156 -6.73 -0.69 -12.96
N HIS A 157 -5.71 -1.38 -12.43
CA HIS A 157 -4.33 -1.30 -12.87
C HIS A 157 -4.03 -2.42 -13.87
N TYR A 158 -3.40 -2.11 -15.00
CA TYR A 158 -3.19 -3.08 -16.08
C TYR A 158 -2.52 -4.39 -15.63
N LYS A 159 -1.48 -4.31 -14.77
CA LYS A 159 -0.81 -5.52 -14.21
C LYS A 159 -1.76 -6.44 -13.43
N PHE A 160 -2.82 -5.89 -12.84
CA PHE A 160 -3.73 -6.62 -11.96
C PHE A 160 -5.10 -6.89 -12.61
N HIS A 161 -5.29 -6.48 -13.86
CA HIS A 161 -6.58 -6.58 -14.54
C HIS A 161 -6.90 -8.00 -15.02
N VAL A 162 -5.87 -8.74 -15.46
CA VAL A 162 -6.01 -10.10 -16.00
C VAL A 162 -5.82 -11.13 -14.89
N ARG A 163 -6.75 -12.08 -14.78
CA ARG A 163 -6.72 -13.11 -13.73
C ARG A 163 -5.53 -14.03 -13.89
N TYR A 164 -4.89 -14.35 -12.76
CA TYR A 164 -3.77 -15.30 -12.69
C TYR A 164 -2.51 -14.90 -13.48
N SER A 165 -2.46 -13.68 -14.03
CA SER A 165 -1.38 -13.17 -14.89
C SER A 165 -0.74 -11.92 -14.29
N GLY A 166 0.44 -11.54 -14.80
CA GLY A 166 1.11 -10.29 -14.45
C GLY A 166 1.25 -10.06 -12.94
N GLY A 167 0.83 -8.88 -12.48
CA GLY A 167 0.92 -8.48 -11.07
C GLY A 167 0.09 -9.32 -10.12
N GLN A 168 -0.99 -9.97 -10.59
CA GLN A 168 -1.73 -10.93 -9.75
C GLN A 168 -0.88 -12.15 -9.44
N LYS A 169 -0.18 -12.69 -10.45
CA LYS A 169 0.73 -13.83 -10.29
C LYS A 169 1.94 -13.48 -9.42
N GLU A 170 2.55 -12.33 -9.69
CA GLU A 170 3.66 -11.80 -8.88
C GLU A 170 3.26 -11.69 -7.39
N LEU A 171 2.11 -11.07 -7.11
CA LEU A 171 1.61 -10.92 -5.73
C LEU A 171 1.26 -12.25 -5.08
N PHE A 172 0.62 -13.17 -5.81
CA PHE A 172 0.27 -14.48 -5.30
C PHE A 172 1.54 -15.24 -4.87
N TYR A 173 2.58 -15.29 -5.72
CA TYR A 173 3.83 -15.96 -5.39
C TYR A 173 4.60 -15.31 -4.24
N VAL A 174 4.64 -13.97 -4.20
CA VAL A 174 5.23 -13.24 -3.08
C VAL A 174 4.55 -13.64 -1.77
N MET A 175 3.21 -13.57 -1.70
CA MET A 175 2.49 -13.86 -0.45
C MET A 175 2.46 -15.35 -0.11
N HIS A 176 2.44 -16.22 -1.12
CA HIS A 176 2.59 -17.67 -0.96
C HIS A 176 3.94 -17.99 -0.31
N ALA A 177 5.04 -17.46 -0.85
CA ALA A 177 6.37 -17.68 -0.30
C ALA A 177 6.50 -17.10 1.12
N ILE A 178 5.90 -15.94 1.41
CA ILE A 178 5.83 -15.38 2.77
C ILE A 178 5.14 -16.34 3.74
N SER A 179 4.02 -16.94 3.33
CA SER A 179 3.27 -17.88 4.18
C SER A 179 4.02 -19.17 4.48
N LEU A 180 5.01 -19.53 3.66
CA LEU A 180 5.88 -20.70 3.86
C LEU A 180 7.20 -20.35 4.54
N HIS A 181 7.63 -19.09 4.48
CA HIS A 181 8.83 -18.59 5.15
C HIS A 181 8.68 -18.59 6.67
N ASP A 182 7.51 -18.17 7.17
CA ASP A 182 7.27 -17.98 8.60
C ASP A 182 6.07 -18.81 9.06
N ILE A 183 6.33 -19.87 9.83
CA ILE A 183 5.29 -20.76 10.36
C ILE A 183 4.29 -20.07 11.30
N SER A 184 4.65 -18.90 11.86
CA SER A 184 3.76 -18.08 12.70
C SER A 184 2.92 -17.10 11.88
N PHE A 185 3.11 -17.07 10.56
CA PHE A 185 2.33 -16.24 9.68
C PHE A 185 0.94 -16.85 9.47
N ASP A 186 -0.08 -16.18 10.00
CA ASP A 186 -1.46 -16.38 9.60
C ASP A 186 -1.88 -15.28 8.61
N TYR A 187 -2.55 -15.68 7.53
CA TYR A 187 -2.98 -14.76 6.49
C TYR A 187 -4.29 -14.09 6.86
N VAL A 188 -4.22 -12.79 7.14
CA VAL A 188 -5.39 -11.94 7.42
C VAL A 188 -5.75 -11.12 6.19
N GLN A 189 -7.05 -11.10 5.85
CA GLN A 189 -7.56 -10.34 4.70
C GLN A 189 -7.07 -8.87 4.72
N GLY A 190 -6.51 -8.42 3.60
CA GLY A 190 -5.98 -7.08 3.39
C GLY A 190 -4.48 -6.94 3.61
N ILE A 191 -3.79 -7.92 4.21
CA ILE A 191 -2.34 -7.84 4.48
C ILE A 191 -1.49 -7.73 3.22
N SER A 192 -2.02 -8.22 2.09
CA SER A 192 -1.41 -8.15 0.76
C SER A 192 -1.45 -6.75 0.14
N CYS A 193 -2.15 -5.78 0.73
CA CYS A 193 -2.30 -4.44 0.17
C CYS A 193 -0.95 -3.71 -0.01
N ALA A 194 -0.13 -3.58 1.03
CA ALA A 194 1.20 -2.98 0.92
C ALA A 194 2.17 -3.81 0.02
N PRO A 195 2.24 -5.15 0.14
CA PRO A 195 2.98 -6.01 -0.81
C PRO A 195 2.57 -5.83 -2.28
N SER A 196 1.28 -5.59 -2.56
CA SER A 196 0.80 -5.37 -3.92
C SER A 196 1.37 -4.08 -4.53
N VAL A 197 1.61 -3.05 -3.72
CA VAL A 197 2.32 -1.84 -4.15
C VAL A 197 3.77 -2.16 -4.51
N LEU A 198 4.46 -3.02 -3.75
CA LEU A 198 5.81 -3.46 -4.11
C LEU A 198 5.83 -4.19 -5.46
N CYS A 199 4.87 -5.09 -5.72
CA CYS A 199 4.77 -5.83 -6.99
C CYS A 199 4.47 -4.93 -8.21
N ILE A 200 3.86 -3.76 -8.01
CA ILE A 200 3.70 -2.80 -9.12
C ILE A 200 5.07 -2.36 -9.65
N PHE A 201 6.05 -2.13 -8.77
CA PHE A 201 7.33 -1.48 -9.12
C PHE A 201 8.54 -2.42 -9.12
N LEU A 202 8.55 -3.47 -8.31
CA LEU A 202 9.68 -4.38 -8.12
C LEU A 202 9.45 -5.72 -8.81
N ASP A 203 10.54 -6.42 -9.13
CA ASP A 203 10.51 -7.84 -9.48
C ASP A 203 10.07 -8.71 -8.29
N GLU A 204 9.58 -9.91 -8.56
CA GLU A 204 8.98 -10.81 -7.56
C GLU A 204 9.89 -11.08 -6.37
N LEU A 205 11.17 -11.38 -6.63
CA LEU A 205 12.15 -11.66 -5.57
C LEU A 205 12.40 -10.42 -4.70
N SER A 206 12.52 -9.24 -5.32
CA SER A 206 12.68 -7.98 -4.60
C SER A 206 11.41 -7.59 -3.82
N ALA A 207 10.22 -7.85 -4.37
CA ALA A 207 8.96 -7.65 -3.67
C ALA A 207 8.82 -8.61 -2.47
N PHE A 208 9.23 -9.87 -2.61
CA PHE A 208 9.30 -10.83 -1.50
C PHE A 208 10.23 -10.34 -0.39
N ALA A 209 11.48 -10.01 -0.72
CA ALA A 209 12.43 -9.48 0.25
C ALA A 209 11.92 -8.17 0.89
N GLY A 210 11.31 -7.29 0.09
CA GLY A 210 10.70 -6.05 0.57
C GLY A 210 9.55 -6.30 1.55
N THR A 211 8.66 -7.25 1.27
CA THR A 211 7.56 -7.62 2.18
C THR A 211 8.09 -8.13 3.52
N LEU A 212 9.15 -8.96 3.53
CA LEU A 212 9.80 -9.38 4.77
C LEU A 212 10.30 -8.18 5.58
N LYS A 213 10.86 -7.17 4.91
CA LYS A 213 11.27 -5.93 5.57
C LYS A 213 10.06 -5.20 6.16
N LEU A 214 8.91 -5.12 5.46
CA LEU A 214 7.68 -4.50 6.00
C LEU A 214 7.16 -5.21 7.27
N PHE A 215 7.52 -6.48 7.49
CA PHE A 215 7.12 -7.23 8.67
C PHE A 215 8.01 -6.98 9.90
N THR A 216 9.16 -6.33 9.72
CA THR A 216 10.07 -5.99 10.82
C THR A 216 9.50 -4.91 11.75
N SER A 217 10.14 -4.75 12.92
CA SER A 217 9.76 -3.78 13.95
C SER A 217 9.74 -2.31 13.48
N LYS A 218 10.43 -1.97 12.38
CA LYS A 218 10.39 -0.62 11.81
C LYS A 218 9.01 -0.27 11.24
N TYR A 219 8.37 -1.21 10.54
CA TYR A 219 7.14 -0.95 9.79
C TYR A 219 5.91 -1.63 10.40
N ARG A 220 6.12 -2.72 11.17
CA ARG A 220 5.09 -3.38 11.99
C ARG A 220 3.86 -3.84 11.20
N LEU A 221 4.01 -4.14 9.91
CA LEU A 221 2.88 -4.57 9.07
C LEU A 221 2.28 -5.88 9.58
N LYS A 222 3.11 -6.90 9.88
CA LYS A 222 2.63 -8.18 10.43
C LYS A 222 1.87 -7.99 11.75
N GLU A 223 2.42 -7.18 12.66
CA GLU A 223 1.79 -6.89 13.96
C GLU A 223 0.45 -6.17 13.81
N MET A 224 0.30 -5.26 12.84
CA MET A 224 -0.96 -4.57 12.54
C MET A 224 -2.13 -5.54 12.29
N PHE A 225 -1.86 -6.64 11.60
CA PHE A 225 -2.88 -7.62 11.21
C PHE A 225 -3.04 -8.74 12.22
N GLN A 226 -1.99 -9.14 12.93
CA GLN A 226 -2.02 -10.28 13.85
C GLN A 226 -2.27 -9.91 15.32
N ASP A 227 -1.99 -8.67 15.74
CA ASP A 227 -2.35 -8.16 17.07
C ASP A 227 -3.48 -7.14 16.99
N PHE A 228 -4.72 -7.58 17.23
CA PHE A 228 -5.87 -6.69 17.26
C PHE A 228 -5.80 -5.64 18.38
N ASN A 229 -4.99 -5.86 19.43
CA ASN A 229 -4.75 -4.83 20.44
C ASN A 229 -3.81 -3.74 19.92
N PHE A 230 -2.91 -4.04 18.99
CA PHE A 230 -2.01 -3.06 18.42
C PHE A 230 -2.77 -1.98 17.64
N ILE A 231 -3.75 -2.34 16.81
CA ILE A 231 -4.60 -1.35 16.13
C ILE A 231 -5.48 -0.55 17.10
N LYS A 232 -5.98 -1.16 18.19
CA LYS A 232 -6.68 -0.41 19.24
C LYS A 232 -5.76 0.61 19.92
N LYS A 233 -4.48 0.28 20.13
CA LYS A 233 -3.48 1.25 20.60
C LYS A 233 -3.29 2.39 19.59
N CYS A 234 -3.23 2.07 18.29
CA CYS A 234 -3.20 3.10 17.24
C CYS A 234 -4.42 4.03 17.30
N TRP A 235 -5.61 3.49 17.58
CA TRP A 235 -6.80 4.30 17.79
C TRP A 235 -6.69 5.18 19.04
N ILE A 236 -6.20 4.67 20.16
CA ILE A 236 -5.96 5.47 21.38
C ILE A 236 -5.00 6.64 21.10
N VAL A 237 -3.90 6.38 20.38
CA VAL A 237 -2.94 7.40 19.95
C VAL A 237 -3.61 8.44 19.04
N THR A 238 -4.45 7.97 18.10
CA THR A 238 -5.21 8.85 17.21
C THR A 238 -6.21 9.72 17.97
N LYS A 239 -6.85 9.19 19.03
CA LYS A 239 -7.72 10.00 19.90
C LYS A 239 -6.96 11.12 20.61
N LYS A 240 -5.79 10.80 21.20
CA LYS A 240 -4.93 11.83 21.81
C LYS A 240 -4.48 12.88 20.80
N LEU A 241 -4.15 12.44 19.58
CA LEU A 241 -3.80 13.32 18.47
C LEU A 241 -4.96 14.26 18.10
N LEU A 242 -6.17 13.73 17.98
CA LEU A 242 -7.39 14.52 17.74
C LEU A 242 -7.63 15.53 18.86
N ASP A 243 -7.57 15.11 20.11
CA ASP A 243 -7.78 16.00 21.27
C ASP A 243 -6.75 17.15 21.30
N THR A 244 -5.50 16.86 20.92
CA THR A 244 -4.39 17.83 21.00
C THR A 244 -4.33 18.76 19.79
N ARG A 245 -4.51 18.24 18.57
CA ARG A 245 -4.26 18.99 17.32
C ARG A 245 -5.53 19.33 16.54
N HIS A 246 -6.62 18.61 16.77
CA HIS A 246 -7.90 18.79 16.06
C HIS A 246 -9.09 18.82 17.04
N PRO A 247 -9.10 19.68 18.08
CA PRO A 247 -10.09 19.61 19.16
C PRO A 247 -11.54 19.76 18.69
N LYS A 248 -11.77 20.48 17.57
CA LYS A 248 -13.10 20.60 16.95
C LYS A 248 -13.58 19.28 16.35
N ILE A 249 -12.68 18.56 15.68
CA ILE A 249 -12.97 17.22 15.14
C ILE A 249 -13.22 16.26 16.29
N ALA A 250 -12.38 16.30 17.34
CA ALA A 250 -12.56 15.45 18.51
C ALA A 250 -13.95 15.63 19.13
N GLU A 251 -14.39 16.88 19.32
CA GLU A 251 -15.72 17.17 19.85
C GLU A 251 -16.84 16.69 18.93
N LYS A 252 -16.72 16.93 17.62
CA LYS A 252 -17.68 16.40 16.64
C LYS A 252 -17.75 14.87 16.68
N PHE A 253 -16.61 14.20 16.80
CA PHE A 253 -16.55 12.74 16.89
C PHE A 253 -17.15 12.20 18.19
N ARG A 254 -17.04 12.92 19.32
CA ARG A 254 -17.77 12.57 20.56
C ARG A 254 -19.28 12.68 20.37
N GLN A 255 -19.76 13.77 19.77
CA GLN A 255 -21.18 13.96 19.48
C GLN A 255 -21.74 12.88 18.54
N CYS A 256 -20.91 12.36 17.64
CA CYS A 256 -21.25 11.27 16.74
C CYS A 256 -21.01 9.86 17.33
N GLY A 257 -20.56 9.74 18.59
CA GLY A 257 -20.24 8.47 19.24
C GLY A 257 -19.04 7.72 18.66
N ILE A 258 -18.21 8.36 17.82
CA ILE A 258 -17.03 7.74 17.19
C ILE A 258 -15.90 7.57 18.21
N MET A 259 -15.73 8.53 19.13
CA MET A 259 -14.67 8.48 20.16
C MET A 259 -14.88 7.35 21.17
N ASP A 260 -16.14 6.92 21.35
CA ASP A 260 -16.55 5.87 22.29
C ASP A 260 -16.40 4.46 21.69
N GLN A 261 -16.22 4.37 20.36
CA GLN A 261 -15.97 3.09 19.70
C GLN A 261 -14.61 2.53 20.10
N SER A 262 -14.56 1.22 20.31
CA SER A 262 -13.32 0.50 20.58
C SER A 262 -12.36 0.56 19.40
N LEU A 263 -12.89 0.50 18.17
CA LEU A 263 -12.14 0.67 16.94
C LEU A 263 -13.08 1.09 15.78
N PRO A 264 -12.99 2.34 15.29
CA PRO A 264 -13.77 2.81 14.15
C PRO A 264 -13.36 2.15 12.83
N PHE A 265 -14.33 1.93 11.93
CA PHE A 265 -14.08 1.23 10.67
C PHE A 265 -13.05 1.91 9.75
N PHE A 266 -12.95 3.24 9.74
CA PHE A 266 -11.99 3.94 8.89
C PHE A 266 -10.53 3.65 9.29
N MET A 267 -10.28 3.23 10.53
CA MET A 267 -8.94 2.85 11.00
C MET A 267 -8.39 1.64 10.25
N PHE A 268 -9.25 0.74 9.76
CA PHE A 268 -8.81 -0.36 8.88
C PHE A 268 -8.31 0.18 7.54
N GLU A 269 -9.08 1.04 6.88
CA GLU A 269 -8.68 1.63 5.59
C GLU A 269 -7.37 2.45 5.70
N TRP A 270 -7.18 3.12 6.84
CA TRP A 270 -6.04 3.99 7.07
C TRP A 270 -4.81 3.21 7.55
N ASN A 271 -4.89 2.53 8.68
CA ASN A 271 -3.74 1.89 9.32
C ASN A 271 -3.48 0.44 8.86
N TYR A 272 -4.51 -0.37 8.57
CA TYR A 272 -4.27 -1.72 8.03
C TYR A 272 -3.76 -1.61 6.60
N LEU A 273 -4.44 -0.83 5.77
CA LEU A 273 -4.18 -0.76 4.33
C LEU A 273 -3.22 0.38 3.95
N TRP A 274 -2.54 0.98 4.95
CA TRP A 274 -1.54 2.04 4.76
C TRP A 274 -2.05 3.18 3.86
N PHE A 275 -3.33 3.51 3.98
CA PHE A 275 -4.04 4.53 3.20
C PHE A 275 -4.11 4.29 1.69
N ILE A 276 -3.66 3.13 1.19
CA ILE A 276 -3.51 2.86 -0.25
C ILE A 276 -4.84 2.94 -0.98
N HIS A 277 -5.92 2.44 -0.37
CA HIS A 277 -7.27 2.49 -0.93
C HIS A 277 -8.01 3.80 -0.63
N SER A 278 -7.69 4.46 0.50
CA SER A 278 -8.32 5.72 0.91
C SER A 278 -7.87 6.95 0.11
N LEU A 279 -6.68 6.88 -0.48
CA LEU A 279 -6.05 8.00 -1.18
C LEU A 279 -5.98 7.72 -2.68
N LYS A 280 -6.04 8.78 -3.49
CA LYS A 280 -5.73 8.68 -4.92
C LYS A 280 -4.31 8.15 -5.08
N PHE A 281 -4.10 7.24 -6.03
CA PHE A 281 -2.85 6.48 -6.16
C PHE A 281 -1.61 7.38 -6.23
N GLU A 282 -1.70 8.54 -6.91
CA GLU A 282 -0.60 9.52 -6.93
C GLU A 282 -0.14 9.94 -5.54
N LEU A 283 -1.08 10.21 -4.62
CA LEU A 283 -0.75 10.56 -3.25
C LEU A 283 -0.40 9.33 -2.42
N ALA A 284 -1.12 8.22 -2.61
CA ALA A 284 -0.84 6.97 -1.91
C ALA A 284 0.62 6.54 -2.10
N ILE A 285 1.15 6.63 -3.33
CA ILE A 285 2.54 6.27 -3.62
C ILE A 285 3.53 7.19 -2.90
N ARG A 286 3.19 8.48 -2.76
CA ARG A 286 4.02 9.48 -2.07
C ARG A 286 4.00 9.30 -0.56
N VAL A 287 2.86 8.90 -0.02
CA VAL A 287 2.72 8.48 1.37
C VAL A 287 3.50 7.19 1.63
N PHE A 288 3.42 6.21 0.71
CA PHE A 288 4.19 4.97 0.78
C PHE A 288 5.71 5.25 0.80
N ASP A 289 6.21 6.14 -0.06
CA ASP A 289 7.61 6.59 -0.02
C ASP A 289 8.03 7.10 1.38
N VAL A 290 7.15 7.86 2.05
CA VAL A 290 7.41 8.39 3.41
C VAL A 290 7.29 7.30 4.49
N ILE A 291 6.36 6.36 4.36
CA ILE A 291 6.25 5.21 5.28
C ILE A 291 7.53 4.37 5.21
N LEU A 292 8.09 4.16 4.01
CA LEU A 292 9.38 3.47 3.87
C LEU A 292 10.52 4.24 4.54
N LEU A 293 10.50 5.57 4.46
CA LEU A 293 11.48 6.44 5.10
C LEU A 293 11.39 6.35 6.63
N GLU A 294 10.25 6.72 7.20
CA GLU A 294 10.07 7.00 8.63
C GLU A 294 9.53 5.80 9.42
N GLY A 295 9.08 4.75 8.73
CA GLY A 295 8.50 3.57 9.35
C GLY A 295 7.07 3.79 9.81
N PHE A 296 6.68 3.00 10.81
CA PHE A 296 5.31 2.94 11.33
C PHE A 296 4.77 4.30 11.85
N THR A 297 5.63 5.16 12.39
CA THR A 297 5.20 6.46 12.95
C THR A 297 4.63 7.40 11.89
N ALA A 298 5.03 7.24 10.62
CA ALA A 298 4.50 8.00 9.50
C ALA A 298 2.98 7.94 9.41
N MET A 299 2.37 6.82 9.82
CA MET A 299 0.91 6.62 9.76
C MET A 299 0.15 7.73 10.49
N PHE A 300 0.66 8.18 11.63
CA PHE A 300 0.00 9.23 12.41
C PHE A 300 0.20 10.61 11.79
N SER A 301 1.35 10.86 11.16
CA SER A 301 1.59 12.08 10.37
C SER A 301 0.65 12.18 9.17
N VAL A 302 0.36 11.04 8.53
CA VAL A 302 -0.62 10.96 7.44
C VAL A 302 -2.03 11.25 7.97
N SER A 303 -2.46 10.57 9.04
CA SER A 303 -3.77 10.79 9.68
C SER A 303 -3.96 12.25 10.10
N ASP A 304 -2.98 12.85 10.78
CA ASP A 304 -3.00 14.28 11.18
C ASP A 304 -3.22 15.20 9.97
N THR A 305 -2.49 14.94 8.89
CA THR A 305 -2.57 15.74 7.67
C THR A 305 -3.93 15.56 6.99
N ILE A 306 -4.48 14.35 6.94
CA ILE A 306 -5.83 14.11 6.42
C ILE A 306 -6.84 14.92 7.22
N PHE A 307 -6.86 14.78 8.55
CA PHE A 307 -7.78 15.51 9.43
C PHE A 307 -7.71 17.02 9.23
N HIS A 308 -6.50 17.59 9.10
CA HIS A 308 -6.32 19.01 8.81
C HIS A 308 -7.08 19.47 7.56
N PHE A 309 -6.97 18.73 6.45
CA PHE A 309 -7.58 19.15 5.19
C PHE A 309 -9.08 18.87 5.09
N ILE A 310 -9.60 17.93 5.88
CA ILE A 310 -11.02 17.53 5.84
C ILE A 310 -11.83 18.07 7.03
N GLU A 311 -11.23 18.87 7.93
CA GLU A 311 -11.89 19.39 9.13
C GLU A 311 -13.25 20.03 8.80
N GLU A 312 -13.29 20.93 7.82
CA GLU A 312 -14.52 21.63 7.45
C GLU A 312 -15.61 20.66 6.97
N GLY A 313 -15.25 19.65 6.17
CA GLY A 313 -16.20 18.65 5.69
C GLY A 313 -16.73 17.75 6.81
N ILE A 314 -15.88 17.39 7.78
CA ILE A 314 -16.31 16.64 8.97
C ILE A 314 -17.31 17.44 9.79
N LEU A 315 -17.05 18.73 10.02
CA LEU A 315 -17.91 19.59 10.83
C LEU A 315 -19.27 19.84 10.15
N ASN A 316 -19.30 19.88 8.82
CA ASN A 316 -20.52 20.09 8.04
C ASN A 316 -21.38 18.83 7.89
N GLU A 317 -20.80 17.63 8.04
CA GLU A 317 -21.57 16.38 7.94
C GLU A 317 -22.44 16.18 9.19
N LYS A 318 -23.75 16.04 8.99
CA LYS A 318 -24.72 15.96 10.09
C LYS A 318 -24.99 14.53 10.50
N ASP A 319 -24.91 13.59 9.56
CA ASP A 319 -25.24 12.18 9.81
C ASP A 319 -23.96 11.42 10.25
N PRO A 320 -23.93 10.88 11.49
CA PRO A 320 -22.80 10.10 12.00
C PRO A 320 -22.45 8.87 11.17
N ASN A 321 -23.44 8.21 10.56
CA ASN A 321 -23.23 7.02 9.74
C ASN A 321 -22.62 7.39 8.39
N ILE A 322 -23.11 8.46 7.77
CA ILE A 322 -22.55 8.98 6.52
C ILE A 322 -21.11 9.46 6.76
N LEU A 323 -20.86 10.15 7.87
CA LEU A 323 -19.52 10.60 8.24
C LEU A 323 -18.54 9.42 8.33
N GLN A 324 -18.91 8.34 9.03
CA GLN A 324 -18.06 7.15 9.14
C GLN A 324 -17.79 6.48 7.79
N GLN A 325 -18.77 6.45 6.90
CA GLN A 325 -18.58 5.92 5.54
C GLN A 325 -17.64 6.82 4.72
N LYS A 326 -17.83 8.14 4.77
CA LYS A 326 -16.99 9.10 4.06
C LYS A 326 -15.54 9.11 4.57
N LEU A 327 -15.30 8.84 5.85
CA LEU A 327 -13.93 8.75 6.40
C LEU A 327 -13.10 7.60 5.78
N LYS A 328 -13.73 6.57 5.21
CA LYS A 328 -13.01 5.53 4.44
C LYS A 328 -12.35 6.09 3.19
N ASN A 329 -12.99 7.08 2.57
CA ASN A 329 -12.55 7.83 1.40
C ASN A 329 -12.50 9.32 1.74
N PRO A 330 -11.56 9.75 2.59
CA PRO A 330 -11.63 11.04 3.29
C PRO A 330 -11.69 12.24 2.36
N PHE A 331 -11.17 12.13 1.13
CA PHE A 331 -11.18 13.24 0.17
C PHE A 331 -12.57 13.58 -0.39
N THR A 332 -13.59 12.74 -0.13
CA THR A 332 -15.00 13.10 -0.32
C THR A 332 -15.49 14.19 0.64
N LEU A 333 -14.74 14.47 1.71
CA LEU A 333 -15.00 15.53 2.69
C LEU A 333 -14.17 16.80 2.43
N LEU A 334 -13.42 16.88 1.33
CA LEU A 334 -12.73 18.12 0.98
C LEU A 334 -13.76 19.20 0.65
N THR A 335 -13.56 20.41 1.17
CA THR A 335 -14.33 21.61 0.80
C THR A 335 -13.57 22.51 -0.17
N LYS A 336 -12.26 22.29 -0.32
CA LYS A 336 -11.34 23.08 -1.14
C LYS A 336 -10.45 22.18 -1.99
N PRO A 337 -9.99 22.65 -3.16
CA PRO A 337 -9.08 21.86 -3.97
C PRO A 337 -7.77 21.55 -3.26
N LEU A 338 -7.36 20.29 -3.29
CA LEU A 338 -6.13 19.79 -2.69
C LEU A 338 -5.23 19.19 -3.76
N THR A 339 -3.92 19.43 -3.65
CA THR A 339 -2.91 18.82 -4.53
C THR A 339 -1.96 17.96 -3.70
N THR A 340 -1.40 16.92 -4.32
CA THR A 340 -0.35 16.07 -3.73
C THR A 340 0.77 16.89 -3.07
N ASN A 341 1.28 17.92 -3.76
CA ASN A 341 2.38 18.73 -3.22
C ASN A 341 1.98 19.55 -2.01
N THR A 342 0.75 20.07 -1.98
CA THR A 342 0.23 20.82 -0.82
C THR A 342 0.11 19.89 0.39
N PHE A 343 -0.47 18.71 0.18
CA PHE A 343 -0.59 17.68 1.22
C PHE A 343 0.78 17.28 1.78
N MET A 344 1.72 16.86 0.92
CA MET A 344 3.04 16.41 1.34
C MET A 344 3.87 17.52 2.00
N SER A 345 3.72 18.78 1.57
CA SER A 345 4.42 19.92 2.18
C SER A 345 3.88 20.23 3.57
N HIS A 346 2.55 20.16 3.75
CA HIS A 346 1.93 20.29 5.07
C HIS A 346 2.39 19.17 5.99
N MET A 347 2.29 17.91 5.53
CA MET A 347 2.74 16.73 6.26
C MET A 347 4.19 16.88 6.72
N TYR A 348 5.12 17.26 5.84
CA TYR A 348 6.52 17.44 6.22
C TYR A 348 6.74 18.45 7.34
N LYS A 349 6.05 19.60 7.26
CA LYS A 349 6.17 20.70 8.24
C LYS A 349 5.60 20.31 9.61
N HIS A 350 4.55 19.49 9.60
CA HIS A 350 3.73 19.19 10.76
C HIS A 350 3.87 17.73 11.24
N ARG A 351 4.82 16.98 10.67
CA ARG A 351 5.05 15.56 10.95
C ARG A 351 5.28 15.32 12.44
N ILE A 352 4.84 14.16 12.89
CA ILE A 352 5.00 13.68 14.25
C ILE A 352 6.41 13.09 14.35
N ASP A 353 7.30 13.79 15.06
CA ASP A 353 8.65 13.29 15.31
C ASP A 353 8.66 12.23 16.43
N GLY A 354 9.82 11.62 16.68
CA GLY A 354 9.96 10.55 17.68
C GLY A 354 9.59 10.99 19.10
N ASN A 355 9.80 12.25 19.46
CA ASN A 355 9.48 12.77 20.79
C ASN A 355 7.97 12.95 20.97
N LEU A 356 7.31 13.54 19.96
CA LEU A 356 5.86 13.67 19.96
C LEU A 356 5.18 12.30 19.85
N PHE A 357 5.76 11.35 19.11
CA PHE A 357 5.24 9.99 19.06
C PHE A 357 5.32 9.31 20.43
N ALA A 358 6.47 9.40 21.12
CA ALA A 358 6.67 8.80 22.43
C ALA A 358 5.77 9.39 23.54
N SER A 359 5.28 10.63 23.39
CA SER A 359 4.30 11.19 24.33
C SER A 359 2.87 10.74 24.05
N LEU A 360 2.59 10.27 22.83
CA LEU A 360 1.26 9.81 22.41
C LEU A 360 1.09 8.29 22.56
N PHE A 361 2.10 7.50 22.21
CA PHE A 361 2.13 6.03 22.23
C PHE A 361 2.49 5.50 23.62
#